data_AF-A0A563EYM2-F1
#
_entry.id   AF-A0A563EYM2-F1
#
_cell.length_a   1.000
_cell.length_b   1.000
_cell.length_c   1.000
_cell.angle_alpha   90.00
_cell.angle_beta   90.00
_cell.angle_gamma   90.00
#
_symmetry.space_group_name_H-M   'P 1'
#
loop_
_entity.id
_entity.type
_entity.pdbx_description
1 polymer ?
#
loop_
_entity_poly.entity_id
_entity_poly.type
_entity_poly.pdbx_seq_one_letter_code
_entity_poly.pdbx_strand_id
1 'polypeptide(L)'
;MMNDDELRRALRAELEVPAPAARTSLDDLLRRGRRRVFAQRAVAVMGVLIAVAGIGFGGVALSAARRTLPPADTVSTTPTTTPATAVRAEASWPRISEPIRTPTITLNHPDVPPIPCQQTGSPLLTGWPGSSKAPDAVRASWERALTGLAGKAQFHVTQPRSPGEREAYSYWADVTGFGSIWLRAGSFTGDPLAQADDQKWAQGDCVPPRRHVLADGTVLQLHALKEAMPVPSLSQRLVIYAPNGMSYEISVSNHSAEYLLGPEINETNGPSGGRPELPLTEEQLAGIGLAVAESR
;
A
#
# COMPACT_ATOMS: atom_id res chain seq x y z
N MET A 1 -45.48 -17.78 -5.10
CA MET A 1 -44.25 -18.54 -5.43
C MET A 1 -44.26 -18.74 -6.92
N MET A 2 -43.29 -18.18 -7.63
CA MET A 2 -43.17 -18.34 -9.09
C MET A 2 -42.55 -19.72 -9.37
N ASN A 3 -43.08 -20.47 -10.35
CA ASN A 3 -42.57 -21.79 -10.68
C ASN A 3 -41.20 -21.67 -11.39
N ASP A 4 -40.31 -22.64 -11.20
CA ASP A 4 -38.96 -22.66 -11.77
C ASP A 4 -38.97 -22.57 -13.31
N ASP A 5 -40.04 -23.09 -13.93
CA ASP A 5 -40.28 -23.00 -15.38
C ASP A 5 -40.72 -21.61 -15.86
N GLU A 6 -41.38 -20.81 -15.00
CA GLU A 6 -41.69 -19.41 -15.29
C GLU A 6 -40.43 -18.54 -15.18
N LEU A 7 -39.59 -18.79 -14.18
CA LEU A 7 -38.32 -18.10 -14.01
C LEU A 7 -37.38 -18.33 -15.20
N ARG A 8 -37.25 -19.58 -15.67
CA ARG A 8 -36.45 -19.91 -16.85
C ARG A 8 -36.97 -19.27 -18.13
N ARG A 9 -38.30 -19.19 -18.31
CA ARG A 9 -38.89 -18.51 -19.47
C ARG A 9 -38.68 -17.00 -19.42
N ALA A 10 -38.83 -16.39 -18.24
CA ALA A 10 -38.57 -14.96 -18.06
C ALA A 10 -37.11 -14.59 -18.38
N LEU A 11 -36.14 -15.40 -17.92
CA LEU A 11 -34.72 -15.18 -18.20
C LEU A 11 -34.38 -15.34 -19.69
N ARG A 12 -34.95 -16.33 -20.38
CA ARG A 12 -34.75 -16.47 -21.84
C ARG A 12 -35.34 -15.28 -22.61
N ALA A 13 -36.50 -14.79 -22.21
CA ALA A 13 -37.12 -13.63 -22.84
C ALA A 13 -36.29 -12.34 -22.67
N GLU A 14 -35.59 -12.17 -21.53
CA GLU A 14 -34.66 -11.05 -21.35
C GLU A 14 -33.37 -11.20 -22.18
N LEU A 15 -32.87 -12.42 -22.35
CA LEU A 15 -31.65 -12.70 -23.13
C LEU A 15 -31.86 -12.61 -24.64
N GLU A 16 -33.09 -12.75 -25.14
CA GLU A 16 -33.41 -12.60 -26.56
C GLU A 16 -33.52 -11.14 -27.01
N VAL A 17 -33.39 -10.17 -26.10
CA VAL A 17 -33.33 -8.75 -26.49
C VAL A 17 -32.02 -8.49 -27.25
N PRO A 18 -32.08 -8.03 -28.52
CA PRO A 18 -30.87 -7.77 -29.30
C PRO A 18 -30.00 -6.74 -28.57
N ALA A 19 -28.73 -7.09 -28.38
CA ALA A 19 -27.78 -6.26 -27.68
C ALA A 19 -27.80 -4.83 -28.27
N PRO A 20 -27.93 -3.78 -27.44
CA PRO A 20 -27.95 -2.41 -27.92
C PRO A 20 -26.67 -2.16 -28.72
N ALA A 21 -26.84 -1.61 -29.93
CA ALA A 21 -25.71 -1.30 -30.81
C ALA A 21 -24.66 -0.49 -30.04
N ALA A 22 -23.41 -0.94 -30.08
CA ALA A 22 -22.30 -0.28 -29.39
C ALA A 22 -22.20 1.18 -29.87
N ARG A 23 -22.67 2.13 -29.05
CA ARG A 23 -22.74 3.56 -29.40
C ARG A 23 -21.39 4.28 -29.29
N THR A 24 -20.36 3.60 -28.84
CA THR A 24 -19.03 4.17 -28.66
C THR A 24 -18.05 3.42 -29.54
N SER A 25 -17.59 4.08 -30.61
CA SER A 25 -16.50 3.54 -31.43
C SER A 25 -15.21 3.51 -30.60
N LEU A 26 -14.36 2.54 -30.88
CA LEU A 26 -13.01 2.45 -30.30
C LEU A 26 -12.25 3.77 -30.53
N ASP A 27 -12.46 4.41 -31.67
CA ASP A 27 -11.85 5.70 -32.03
C ASP A 27 -12.27 6.83 -31.08
N ASP A 28 -13.52 6.87 -30.61
CA ASP A 28 -13.97 7.86 -29.63
C ASP A 28 -13.31 7.67 -28.26
N LEU A 29 -13.10 6.42 -27.86
CA LEU A 29 -12.36 6.09 -26.63
C LEU A 29 -10.87 6.43 -26.76
N LEU A 30 -10.25 6.10 -27.89
CA LEU A 30 -8.85 6.43 -28.17
C LEU A 30 -8.64 7.94 -28.26
N ARG A 31 -9.56 8.69 -28.88
CA ARG A 31 -9.49 10.15 -29.01
C ARG A 31 -9.67 10.86 -27.67
N ARG A 32 -10.57 10.39 -26.79
CA ARG A 32 -10.68 10.89 -25.41
C ARG A 32 -9.45 10.56 -24.58
N GLY A 33 -8.91 9.35 -24.74
CA GLY A 33 -7.67 8.93 -24.06
C GLY A 33 -6.48 9.82 -24.44
N ARG A 34 -6.30 10.10 -25.73
CA ARG A 34 -5.16 10.89 -26.24
C ARG A 34 -5.18 12.35 -25.77
N ARG A 35 -6.36 12.99 -25.66
CA ARG A 35 -6.49 14.37 -25.17
C ARG A 35 -6.10 14.52 -23.70
N ARG A 36 -6.41 13.53 -22.85
CA ARG A 36 -6.02 13.55 -21.42
C ARG A 36 -4.49 13.45 -21.24
N VAL A 37 -3.83 12.62 -22.04
CA VAL A 37 -2.38 12.45 -21.95
C VAL A 37 -1.60 13.70 -22.40
N PHE A 38 -2.10 14.45 -23.38
CA PHE A 38 -1.45 15.69 -23.82
C PHE A 38 -1.58 16.84 -22.83
N ALA A 39 -2.71 16.96 -22.13
CA ALA A 39 -2.87 17.97 -21.07
C ALA A 39 -1.88 17.74 -19.90
N GLN A 40 -1.57 16.49 -19.57
CA GLN A 40 -0.62 16.13 -18.52
C GLN A 40 0.84 16.51 -18.85
N ARG A 41 1.21 16.63 -20.13
CA ARG A 41 2.61 16.86 -20.54
C ARG A 41 3.01 18.33 -20.63
N ALA A 42 2.06 19.27 -20.63
CA ALA A 42 2.36 20.69 -20.80
C ALA A 42 2.78 21.42 -19.50
N VAL A 43 2.60 20.80 -18.32
CA VAL A 43 2.76 21.50 -17.02
C VAL A 43 4.10 21.22 -16.33
N ALA A 44 4.92 20.30 -16.83
CA ALA A 44 6.10 19.78 -16.12
C ALA A 44 7.41 20.63 -16.24
N VAL A 45 7.39 21.86 -16.76
CA VAL A 45 8.64 22.61 -17.07
C VAL A 45 8.88 23.87 -16.21
N MET A 46 8.06 24.20 -15.22
CA MET A 46 8.25 25.43 -14.44
C MET A 46 8.26 25.17 -12.92
N GLY A 47 9.44 25.22 -12.30
CA GLY A 47 9.55 25.52 -10.88
C GLY A 47 10.61 24.75 -10.08
N VAL A 48 11.89 25.08 -10.27
CA VAL A 48 12.93 24.84 -9.25
C VAL A 48 13.39 26.20 -8.76
N LEU A 49 13.22 26.47 -7.46
CA LEU A 49 14.05 27.32 -6.59
C LEU A 49 13.24 27.70 -5.34
N ILE A 50 13.38 26.96 -4.22
CA ILE A 50 13.15 27.52 -2.88
C ILE A 50 14.21 26.96 -1.91
N ALA A 51 14.76 27.90 -1.14
CA ALA A 51 15.94 27.87 -0.29
C ALA A 51 15.83 26.98 0.95
N VAL A 52 16.95 26.39 1.35
CA VAL A 52 17.17 25.70 2.63
C VAL A 52 17.43 26.75 3.71
N ALA A 53 16.49 26.92 4.63
CA ALA A 53 16.69 27.62 5.91
C ALA A 53 16.77 26.57 7.02
N GLY A 54 17.85 26.62 7.80
CA GLY A 54 18.23 25.59 8.76
C GLY A 54 17.37 25.52 10.01
N ILE A 55 17.38 24.33 10.62
CA ILE A 55 17.07 24.13 12.03
C ILE A 55 18.23 23.32 12.60
N GLY A 56 19.00 23.97 13.48
CA GLY A 56 20.05 23.34 14.26
C GLY A 56 19.49 22.76 15.55
N PHE A 57 19.95 21.56 15.91
CA PHE A 57 19.91 21.08 17.29
C PHE A 57 21.33 21.02 17.84
N GLY A 58 21.50 21.60 19.03
CA GLY A 58 22.78 21.84 19.67
C GLY A 58 23.43 20.60 20.27
N GLY A 59 24.76 20.59 20.21
CA GLY A 59 25.66 19.77 21.01
C GLY A 59 26.92 20.58 21.29
N VAL A 60 27.32 20.64 22.55
CA VAL A 60 28.37 21.53 23.10
C VAL A 60 29.76 20.87 22.98
N ALA A 61 30.77 21.70 22.65
CA ALA A 61 32.24 21.56 22.84
C ALA A 61 32.96 20.40 22.10
N LEU A 62 34.18 20.50 21.56
CA LEU A 62 35.33 21.41 21.77
C LEU A 62 36.34 21.18 20.62
N SER A 63 37.30 22.12 20.52
CA SER A 63 38.62 22.04 19.88
C SER A 63 38.81 22.71 18.50
N ALA A 64 39.78 23.63 18.52
CA ALA A 64 40.20 24.50 17.46
C ALA A 64 41.14 23.77 16.48
N ALA A 65 40.97 24.04 15.19
CA ALA A 65 42.04 23.96 14.21
C ALA A 65 41.82 25.02 13.13
N ARG A 66 42.65 26.06 13.16
CA ARG A 66 42.85 26.96 12.03
C ARG A 66 43.48 26.15 10.90
N ARG A 67 42.85 26.08 9.73
CA ARG A 67 43.53 25.73 8.46
C ARG A 67 43.06 26.66 7.34
N THR A 68 44.08 27.13 6.64
CA THR A 68 44.13 28.01 5.48
C THR A 68 43.31 27.51 4.30
N LEU A 69 42.60 28.43 3.64
CA LEU A 69 41.86 28.22 2.38
C LEU A 69 42.83 28.18 1.19
N PRO A 70 42.74 27.18 0.29
CA PRO A 70 43.27 27.27 -1.07
C PRO A 70 42.24 27.91 -2.04
N PRO A 71 42.69 28.43 -3.21
CA PRO A 71 41.86 29.24 -4.10
C PRO A 71 40.84 28.41 -4.88
N ALA A 72 39.83 29.12 -5.37
CA ALA A 72 38.69 28.59 -6.11
C ALA A 72 39.08 28.15 -7.52
N ASP A 73 38.96 26.85 -7.82
CA ASP A 73 38.95 26.32 -9.17
C ASP A 73 37.71 25.44 -9.40
N THR A 74 36.99 25.80 -10.46
CA THR A 74 36.02 24.99 -11.25
C THR A 74 34.98 24.17 -10.48
N VAL A 75 33.78 24.75 -10.35
CA VAL A 75 32.54 24.05 -10.00
C VAL A 75 32.15 23.13 -11.16
N SER A 76 32.51 21.86 -11.06
CA SER A 76 31.89 20.79 -11.85
C SER A 76 30.58 20.40 -11.16
N THR A 77 29.44 20.82 -11.72
CA THR A 77 28.10 20.46 -11.23
C THR A 77 27.80 19.01 -11.60
N THR A 78 28.30 18.07 -10.79
CA THR A 78 27.74 16.72 -10.73
C THR A 78 26.50 16.79 -9.83
N PRO A 79 25.29 16.41 -10.30
CA PRO A 79 24.14 16.31 -9.43
C PRO A 79 24.33 15.10 -8.51
N THR A 80 24.97 15.32 -7.37
CA THR A 80 25.01 14.34 -6.29
C THR A 80 23.67 14.41 -5.56
N THR A 81 22.65 13.75 -6.10
CA THR A 81 21.49 13.34 -5.31
C THR A 81 21.93 12.18 -4.42
N THR A 82 22.57 12.50 -3.30
CA THR A 82 22.60 11.57 -2.17
C THR A 82 21.22 11.67 -1.53
N PRO A 83 20.33 10.67 -1.66
CA PRO A 83 19.16 10.64 -0.79
C PRO A 83 19.69 10.62 0.64
N ALA A 84 19.18 11.52 1.48
CA ALA A 84 19.37 11.40 2.92
C ALA A 84 18.75 10.06 3.31
N THR A 85 19.59 9.02 3.40
CA THR A 85 19.23 7.73 3.96
C THR A 85 19.04 7.97 5.45
N ALA A 86 17.90 8.55 5.83
CA ALA A 86 17.35 8.31 7.14
C ALA A 86 17.31 6.79 7.25
N VAL A 87 18.11 6.24 8.18
CA VAL A 87 18.19 4.81 8.44
C VAL A 87 16.76 4.36 8.75
N ARG A 88 16.07 3.80 7.77
CA ARG A 88 14.74 3.23 7.98
C ARG A 88 14.97 2.08 8.94
N ALA A 89 14.45 2.21 10.15
CA ALA A 89 14.55 1.14 11.12
C ALA A 89 13.87 -0.11 10.54
N GLU A 90 14.69 -1.07 10.13
CA GLU A 90 14.26 -2.34 9.55
C GLU A 90 13.79 -3.28 10.66
N ALA A 91 12.81 -4.13 10.38
CA ALA A 91 12.43 -5.16 11.34
C ALA A 91 13.58 -6.16 11.48
N SER A 92 13.88 -6.57 12.71
CA SER A 92 14.90 -7.58 13.02
C SER A 92 14.54 -9.00 12.55
N TRP A 93 13.36 -9.17 11.95
CA TRP A 93 12.87 -10.45 11.47
C TRP A 93 13.70 -10.97 10.29
N PRO A 94 14.03 -12.27 10.27
CA PRO A 94 14.77 -12.85 9.16
C PRO A 94 13.92 -12.83 7.88
N ARG A 95 14.60 -12.65 6.75
CA ARG A 95 13.98 -12.87 5.44
C ARG A 95 13.87 -14.36 5.17
N ILE A 96 12.78 -14.79 4.54
CA ILE A 96 12.66 -16.18 4.08
C ILE A 96 13.81 -16.48 3.12
N SER A 97 14.46 -17.64 3.30
CA SER A 97 15.56 -18.11 2.47
C SER A 97 15.05 -18.63 1.12
N GLU A 98 14.59 -17.70 0.29
CA GLU A 98 14.19 -17.96 -1.10
C GLU A 98 14.91 -17.00 -2.06
N PRO A 99 15.17 -17.42 -3.30
CA PRO A 99 15.76 -16.56 -4.30
C PRO A 99 14.83 -15.39 -4.64
N ILE A 100 15.42 -14.21 -4.87
CA ILE A 100 14.72 -13.05 -5.42
C ILE A 100 14.23 -13.40 -6.83
N ARG A 101 12.97 -13.10 -7.11
CA ARG A 101 12.33 -13.36 -8.40
C ARG A 101 12.62 -12.22 -9.39
N THR A 102 12.70 -12.57 -10.66
CA THR A 102 12.82 -11.58 -11.75
C THR A 102 11.43 -11.02 -12.11
N PRO A 103 11.29 -9.70 -12.25
CA PRO A 103 10.06 -9.08 -12.75
C PRO A 103 9.63 -9.70 -14.09
N THR A 104 8.34 -10.01 -14.24
CA THR A 104 7.82 -10.70 -15.44
C THR A 104 7.73 -9.80 -16.66
N ILE A 105 7.61 -8.48 -16.45
CA ILE A 105 7.57 -7.49 -17.53
C ILE A 105 8.44 -6.29 -17.11
N THR A 106 9.56 -6.13 -17.79
CA THR A 106 10.28 -4.85 -17.81
C THR A 106 9.65 -3.98 -18.87
N LEU A 107 8.74 -3.08 -18.48
CA LEU A 107 8.38 -1.98 -19.36
C LEU A 107 9.61 -1.10 -19.50
N ASN A 108 10.18 -1.03 -20.71
CA ASN A 108 11.29 -0.13 -21.03
C ASN A 108 10.77 1.31 -21.17
N HIS A 109 10.20 1.87 -20.09
CA HIS A 109 9.78 3.26 -20.02
C HIS A 109 10.39 3.90 -18.76
N PRO A 110 11.13 5.02 -18.88
CA PRO A 110 11.84 5.62 -17.76
C PRO A 110 10.92 6.03 -16.59
N ASP A 111 9.67 6.34 -16.90
CA ASP A 111 8.67 6.80 -15.91
C ASP A 111 7.76 5.69 -15.38
N VAL A 112 7.97 4.42 -15.76
CA VAL A 112 7.13 3.31 -15.27
C VAL A 112 8.03 2.36 -14.47
N PRO A 113 7.81 2.22 -13.14
CA PRO A 113 8.54 1.24 -12.35
C PRO A 113 8.31 -0.16 -12.93
N PRO A 114 9.31 -1.05 -12.84
CA PRO A 114 9.16 -2.42 -13.30
C PRO A 114 7.89 -3.04 -12.70
N ILE A 115 7.11 -3.70 -13.56
CA ILE A 115 5.86 -4.35 -13.13
C ILE A 115 6.22 -5.40 -12.07
N PRO A 116 5.39 -5.58 -11.03
CA PRO A 116 5.60 -6.62 -10.02
C PRO A 116 5.90 -7.99 -10.64
N CYS A 117 6.61 -8.82 -9.88
CA CYS A 117 6.81 -10.21 -10.24
C CYS A 117 5.47 -10.93 -10.38
N GLN A 118 5.47 -12.04 -11.12
CA GLN A 118 4.27 -12.86 -11.33
C GLN A 118 3.58 -13.11 -9.98
N GLN A 119 2.33 -12.64 -9.89
CA GLN A 119 1.47 -12.96 -8.77
C GLN A 119 1.20 -14.46 -8.82
N THR A 120 1.65 -15.16 -7.78
CA THR A 120 1.42 -16.59 -7.60
C THR A 120 0.87 -16.83 -6.21
N GLY A 121 0.07 -17.88 -6.06
CA GLY A 121 -0.66 -18.18 -4.83
C GLY A 121 -2.08 -17.66 -4.89
N SER A 122 -2.88 -18.07 -3.93
CA SER A 122 -4.25 -17.58 -3.80
C SER A 122 -4.18 -16.09 -3.48
N PRO A 123 -4.64 -15.19 -4.37
CA PRO A 123 -4.56 -13.77 -4.11
C PRO A 123 -5.25 -13.52 -2.78
N LEU A 124 -4.54 -12.85 -1.86
CA LEU A 124 -5.08 -12.56 -0.54
C LEU A 124 -6.47 -11.90 -0.68
N LEU A 125 -6.67 -11.06 -1.71
CA LEU A 125 -7.71 -10.03 -1.68
C LEU A 125 -8.40 -9.65 -3.01
N THR A 126 -8.13 -10.28 -4.17
CA THR A 126 -8.90 -9.92 -5.39
C THR A 126 -10.25 -10.62 -5.39
N GLY A 127 -11.25 -9.96 -4.81
CA GLY A 127 -12.66 -10.38 -4.79
C GLY A 127 -13.23 -10.77 -3.42
N TRP A 128 -12.41 -10.72 -2.35
CA TRP A 128 -12.76 -10.91 -0.92
C TRP A 128 -13.95 -11.84 -0.56
N PRO A 129 -13.90 -13.13 -0.91
CA PRO A 129 -14.60 -14.15 -0.12
C PRO A 129 -13.89 -14.27 1.24
N GLY A 130 -14.63 -14.15 2.35
CA GLY A 130 -14.09 -14.34 3.71
C GLY A 130 -13.67 -13.07 4.44
N SER A 131 -13.99 -11.86 3.93
CA SER A 131 -13.91 -10.66 4.77
C SER A 131 -14.76 -10.81 6.00
N SER A 132 -14.25 -10.35 7.12
CA SER A 132 -15.03 -10.28 8.35
C SER A 132 -14.70 -9.01 9.12
N LYS A 133 -15.60 -8.65 10.03
CA LYS A 133 -15.30 -7.65 11.04
C LYS A 133 -14.14 -8.17 11.91
N ALA A 134 -13.06 -7.40 12.00
CA ALA A 134 -12.01 -7.69 12.98
C ALA A 134 -12.61 -7.76 14.40
N PRO A 135 -12.24 -8.74 15.24
CA PRO A 135 -12.69 -8.81 16.63
C PRO A 135 -12.38 -7.51 17.38
N ASP A 136 -13.26 -7.11 18.31
CA ASP A 136 -13.12 -5.83 19.02
C ASP A 136 -11.80 -5.75 19.81
N ALA A 137 -11.30 -6.87 20.34
CA ALA A 137 -9.99 -6.96 21.01
C ALA A 137 -8.82 -6.67 20.05
N VAL A 138 -8.86 -7.25 18.84
CA VAL A 138 -7.88 -7.01 17.78
C VAL A 138 -7.88 -5.56 17.33
N ARG A 139 -9.07 -5.00 17.09
CA ARG A 139 -9.24 -3.59 16.74
C ARG A 139 -8.69 -2.68 17.84
N ALA A 140 -9.06 -2.91 19.10
CA ALA A 140 -8.61 -2.09 20.22
C ALA A 140 -7.09 -2.17 20.43
N SER A 141 -6.48 -3.33 20.20
CA SER A 141 -5.03 -3.50 20.25
C SER A 141 -4.33 -2.69 19.16
N TRP A 142 -4.84 -2.77 17.92
CA TRP A 142 -4.34 -1.98 16.79
C TRP A 142 -4.47 -0.46 17.04
N GLU A 143 -5.63 0.02 17.49
CA GLU A 143 -5.86 1.44 17.80
C GLU A 143 -4.91 1.94 18.91
N ARG A 144 -4.69 1.13 19.95
CA ARG A 144 -3.77 1.44 21.06
C ARG A 144 -2.32 1.51 20.58
N ALA A 145 -1.87 0.52 19.81
CA ALA A 145 -0.52 0.48 19.26
C ALA A 145 -0.25 1.68 18.35
N LEU A 146 -1.22 2.02 17.49
CA LEU A 146 -1.13 3.21 16.63
C LEU A 146 -1.07 4.51 17.42
N THR A 147 -1.95 4.67 18.41
CA THR A 147 -1.97 5.89 19.24
C THR A 147 -0.65 6.08 19.99
N GLY A 148 -0.05 4.98 20.47
CA GLY A 148 1.25 5.00 21.14
C GLY A 148 2.42 5.47 20.25
N LEU A 149 2.35 5.22 18.94
CA LEU A 149 3.40 5.58 17.98
C LEU A 149 3.19 6.94 17.31
N ALA A 150 1.95 7.21 16.90
CA ALA A 150 1.59 8.38 16.09
C ALA A 150 1.17 9.60 16.94
N GLY A 151 0.90 9.41 18.24
CA GLY A 151 0.37 10.43 19.15
C GLY A 151 -1.09 10.78 18.85
N LYS A 152 -1.38 11.32 17.66
CA LYS A 152 -2.74 11.61 17.17
C LYS A 152 -3.02 10.80 15.91
N ALA A 153 -4.00 9.92 15.99
CA ALA A 153 -4.56 9.18 14.87
C ALA A 153 -6.08 9.42 14.84
N GLN A 154 -6.61 9.67 13.64
CA GLN A 154 -8.07 9.73 13.43
C GLN A 154 -8.52 8.38 12.88
N PHE A 155 -9.42 7.71 13.62
CA PHE A 155 -9.88 6.37 13.25
C PHE A 155 -11.21 6.43 12.51
N HIS A 156 -11.27 5.67 11.43
CA HIS A 156 -12.42 5.59 10.54
C HIS A 156 -12.76 4.14 10.25
N VAL A 157 -14.03 3.92 9.89
CA VAL A 157 -14.53 2.61 9.48
C VAL A 157 -15.20 2.77 8.13
N THR A 158 -14.70 2.05 7.13
CA THR A 158 -15.40 1.92 5.85
C THR A 158 -16.38 0.77 5.96
N GLN A 159 -17.67 1.07 5.87
CA GLN A 159 -18.72 0.06 5.77
C GLN A 159 -18.74 -0.56 4.37
N PRO A 160 -19.28 -1.78 4.21
CA PRO A 160 -19.50 -2.37 2.89
C PRO A 160 -20.32 -1.44 1.99
N ARG A 161 -19.95 -1.32 0.72
CA ARG A 161 -20.59 -0.41 -0.25
C ARG A 161 -21.84 -1.01 -0.88
N SER A 162 -21.96 -2.34 -0.92
CA SER A 162 -23.10 -3.03 -1.56
C SER A 162 -23.79 -4.03 -0.63
N PRO A 163 -25.13 -4.16 -0.67
CA PRO A 163 -25.84 -5.26 -0.03
C PRO A 163 -25.35 -6.60 -0.61
N GLY A 164 -24.70 -7.42 0.22
CA GLY A 164 -24.09 -8.69 -0.19
C GLY A 164 -22.56 -8.69 -0.24
N GLU A 165 -21.93 -7.50 -0.18
CA GLU A 165 -20.52 -7.35 0.16
C GLU A 165 -20.39 -7.67 1.67
N ARG A 166 -20.31 -8.95 1.99
CA ARG A 166 -20.34 -9.44 3.37
C ARG A 166 -19.23 -8.77 4.17
N GLU A 167 -19.63 -7.99 5.18
CA GLU A 167 -18.83 -7.57 6.35
C GLU A 167 -17.37 -7.20 6.05
N ALA A 168 -17.11 -6.58 4.90
CA ALA A 168 -15.79 -6.08 4.52
C ALA A 168 -15.50 -4.79 5.27
N TYR A 169 -15.41 -4.87 6.61
CA TYR A 169 -15.00 -3.76 7.44
C TYR A 169 -13.53 -3.51 7.23
N SER A 170 -13.24 -2.35 6.64
CA SER A 170 -11.89 -1.82 6.61
C SER A 170 -11.79 -0.72 7.65
N TYR A 171 -11.01 -0.96 8.69
CA TYR A 171 -10.62 0.07 9.64
C TYR A 171 -9.44 0.80 9.06
N TRP A 172 -9.44 2.13 9.13
CA TRP A 172 -8.28 2.89 8.73
C TRP A 172 -8.06 4.08 9.64
N ALA A 173 -6.81 4.48 9.74
CA ALA A 173 -6.39 5.62 10.52
C ALA A 173 -5.59 6.58 9.66
N ASP A 174 -5.93 7.86 9.71
CA ASP A 174 -5.06 8.92 9.25
C ASP A 174 -4.15 9.32 10.41
N VAL A 175 -2.86 9.06 10.24
CA VAL A 175 -1.83 9.54 11.15
C VAL A 175 -1.52 10.97 10.74
N THR A 176 -1.90 11.95 11.57
CA THR A 176 -2.01 13.40 11.27
C THR A 176 -1.13 13.88 10.10
N GLY A 177 -1.65 13.76 8.87
CA GLY A 177 -1.00 14.25 7.67
C GLY A 177 0.13 13.38 7.08
N PHE A 178 0.34 12.10 7.44
CA PHE A 178 1.49 11.30 6.99
C PHE A 178 1.15 10.10 6.09
N GLY A 179 -0.13 9.76 5.92
CA GLY A 179 -0.57 8.61 5.14
C GLY A 179 -1.66 7.83 5.86
N SER A 180 -2.15 6.77 5.23
CA SER A 180 -3.20 5.92 5.75
C SER A 180 -2.66 4.58 6.20
N ILE A 181 -3.24 4.07 7.29
CA ILE A 181 -2.97 2.75 7.83
C ILE A 181 -4.27 2.00 7.88
N TRP A 182 -4.32 0.82 7.28
CA TRP A 182 -5.52 0.01 7.19
C TRP A 182 -5.35 -1.27 7.99
N LEU A 183 -6.42 -1.70 8.64
CA LEU A 183 -6.58 -3.03 9.24
C LEU A 183 -7.76 -3.72 8.56
N ARG A 184 -7.51 -4.94 8.06
CA ARG A 184 -8.54 -5.82 7.52
C ARG A 184 -8.41 -7.21 8.13
N ALA A 185 -9.53 -7.91 8.26
CA ALA A 185 -9.59 -9.25 8.81
C ALA A 185 -10.27 -10.21 7.83
N GLY A 186 -9.72 -11.41 7.70
CA GLY A 186 -10.25 -12.48 6.89
C GLY A 186 -10.13 -13.85 7.56
N SER A 187 -10.55 -14.89 6.85
CA SER A 187 -10.40 -16.28 7.29
C SER A 187 -9.64 -17.10 6.25
N PHE A 188 -8.90 -18.11 6.69
CA PHE A 188 -8.25 -19.11 5.86
C PHE A 188 -8.45 -20.50 6.48
N THR A 189 -8.17 -21.55 5.71
CA THR A 189 -8.25 -22.94 6.17
C THR A 189 -6.87 -23.59 6.13
N GLY A 190 -6.56 -24.40 7.14
CA GLY A 190 -5.31 -25.17 7.19
C GLY A 190 -4.27 -24.57 8.13
N ASP A 191 -3.01 -24.89 7.86
CA ASP A 191 -1.88 -24.49 8.69
C ASP A 191 -1.43 -23.04 8.40
N PRO A 192 -1.17 -22.20 9.43
CA PRO A 192 -0.74 -20.82 9.23
C PRO A 192 0.54 -20.66 8.41
N LEU A 193 1.52 -21.55 8.57
CA LEU A 193 2.78 -21.48 7.84
C LEU A 193 2.58 -21.89 6.37
N ALA A 194 1.82 -22.94 6.12
CA ALA A 194 1.44 -23.35 4.76
C ALA A 194 0.69 -22.23 4.03
N GLN A 195 -0.25 -21.56 4.71
CA GLN A 195 -0.98 -20.43 4.13
C GLN A 195 -0.03 -19.24 3.83
N ALA A 196 0.87 -18.92 4.76
CA ALA A 196 1.88 -17.90 4.57
C ALA A 196 2.82 -18.21 3.39
N ASP A 197 3.13 -19.49 3.16
CA ASP A 197 3.94 -19.93 2.03
C ASP A 197 3.20 -19.86 0.69
N ASP A 198 1.90 -20.16 0.66
CA ASP A 198 1.05 -19.97 -0.54
C ASP A 198 0.99 -18.49 -0.92
N GLN A 199 0.84 -17.60 0.08
CA GLN A 199 0.52 -16.19 -0.15
C GLN A 199 1.72 -15.24 -0.18
N LYS A 200 2.95 -15.72 0.08
CA LYS A 200 4.15 -14.87 0.12
C LYS A 200 4.41 -14.09 -1.18
N TRP A 201 3.85 -14.54 -2.30
CA TRP A 201 3.96 -13.92 -3.63
C TRP A 201 2.65 -13.37 -4.17
N ALA A 202 1.55 -13.49 -3.42
CA ALA A 202 0.20 -13.12 -3.85
C ALA A 202 0.09 -11.64 -4.22
N GLN A 203 0.95 -10.80 -3.66
CA GLN A 203 0.96 -9.36 -3.92
C GLN A 203 1.89 -8.97 -5.08
N GLY A 204 2.54 -9.94 -5.74
CA GLY A 204 3.49 -9.68 -6.82
C GLY A 204 4.85 -9.15 -6.32
N ASP A 205 5.22 -9.53 -5.10
CA ASP A 205 6.56 -9.26 -4.57
C ASP A 205 7.63 -9.96 -5.41
N CYS A 206 8.77 -9.30 -5.60
CA CYS A 206 9.96 -9.92 -6.15
C CYS A 206 10.95 -10.39 -5.08
N VAL A 207 10.85 -9.81 -3.89
CA VAL A 207 11.71 -10.13 -2.75
C VAL A 207 10.90 -10.94 -1.75
N PRO A 208 11.42 -12.07 -1.23
CA PRO A 208 10.72 -12.84 -0.21
C PRO A 208 10.40 -11.97 1.02
N PRO A 209 9.24 -12.13 1.67
CA PRO A 209 8.92 -11.35 2.87
C PRO A 209 9.85 -11.69 4.03
N ARG A 210 9.92 -10.79 5.01
CA ARG A 210 10.44 -11.12 6.34
C ARG A 210 9.39 -11.89 7.12
N ARG A 211 9.80 -12.85 7.94
CA ARG A 211 8.87 -13.72 8.67
C ARG A 211 9.24 -13.80 10.15
N HIS A 212 8.22 -13.74 11.00
CA HIS A 212 8.33 -14.08 12.41
C HIS A 212 7.24 -15.09 12.77
N VAL A 213 7.60 -16.11 13.55
CA VAL A 213 6.69 -17.17 13.98
C VAL A 213 6.64 -17.15 15.51
N LEU A 214 5.46 -16.97 16.06
CA LEU A 214 5.23 -16.96 17.52
C LEU A 214 5.16 -18.39 18.06
N ALA A 215 5.30 -18.52 19.38
CA ALA A 215 5.28 -19.82 20.07
C ALA A 215 3.97 -20.60 19.90
N ASP A 216 2.86 -19.90 19.66
CA ASP A 216 1.55 -20.53 19.41
C ASP A 216 1.31 -20.93 17.94
N GLY A 217 2.30 -20.73 17.06
CA GLY A 217 2.19 -21.06 15.63
C GLY A 217 1.63 -19.94 14.77
N THR A 218 1.37 -18.76 15.33
CA THR A 218 1.02 -17.58 14.52
C THR A 218 2.18 -17.14 13.65
N VAL A 219 1.91 -16.87 12.38
CA VAL A 219 2.92 -16.45 11.40
C VAL A 219 2.66 -15.00 10.99
N LEU A 220 3.67 -14.15 11.17
CA LEU A 220 3.68 -12.77 10.70
C LEU A 220 4.59 -12.67 9.48
N GLN A 221 4.10 -12.09 8.38
CA GLN A 221 4.83 -11.84 7.15
C GLN A 221 4.84 -10.36 6.79
N LEU A 222 6.03 -9.77 6.76
CA LEU A 222 6.25 -8.39 6.38
C LEU A 222 6.79 -8.33 4.95
N HIS A 223 5.95 -7.82 4.06
CA HIS A 223 6.26 -7.70 2.64
C HIS A 223 7.18 -6.49 2.40
N ALA A 224 7.90 -6.53 1.28
CA ALA A 224 8.76 -5.44 0.88
C ALA A 224 7.94 -4.18 0.58
N LEU A 225 8.56 -3.03 0.74
CA LEU A 225 8.02 -1.76 0.27
C LEU A 225 7.74 -1.82 -1.24
N LYS A 226 6.58 -1.34 -1.65
CA LYS A 226 6.17 -1.23 -3.05
C LYS A 226 5.88 0.20 -3.43
N GLU A 227 6.37 0.54 -4.60
CA GLU A 227 5.93 1.71 -5.34
C GLU A 227 4.76 1.28 -6.23
N ALA A 228 3.63 1.95 -6.09
CA ALA A 228 2.47 1.78 -6.94
C ALA A 228 2.30 2.99 -7.86
N MET A 229 1.75 2.72 -9.04
CA MET A 229 1.41 3.68 -10.10
C MET A 229 -0.10 3.62 -10.37
N PRO A 230 -0.74 4.66 -10.94
CA PRO A 230 -0.16 5.80 -11.67
C PRO A 230 0.30 6.98 -10.80
N VAL A 231 -0.05 6.98 -9.52
CA VAL A 231 0.34 8.04 -8.58
C VAL A 231 1.49 7.47 -7.76
N PRO A 232 2.70 8.07 -7.77
CA PRO A 232 3.86 7.58 -7.02
C PRO A 232 3.49 7.39 -5.55
N SER A 233 3.16 6.16 -5.20
CA SER A 233 2.64 5.82 -3.88
C SER A 233 3.48 4.71 -3.29
N LEU A 234 3.91 4.93 -2.07
CA LEU A 234 4.61 3.92 -1.28
C LEU A 234 3.56 3.17 -0.48
N SER A 235 3.63 1.85 -0.52
CA SER A 235 2.84 0.98 0.33
C SER A 235 3.68 -0.17 0.88
N GLN A 236 3.41 -0.57 2.12
CA GLN A 236 3.99 -1.76 2.73
C GLN A 236 2.89 -2.52 3.45
N ARG A 237 3.02 -3.84 3.51
CA ARG A 237 2.00 -4.72 4.10
C ARG A 237 2.61 -5.70 5.06
N LEU A 238 1.89 -5.93 6.15
CA LEU A 238 2.10 -7.00 7.09
C LEU A 238 0.86 -7.89 7.08
N VAL A 239 1.06 -9.21 6.98
CA VAL A 239 -0.01 -10.20 7.09
C VAL A 239 0.24 -11.11 8.28
N ILE A 240 -0.80 -11.40 9.05
CA ILE A 240 -0.78 -12.26 10.23
C ILE A 240 -1.70 -13.44 9.95
N TYR A 241 -1.20 -14.66 10.12
CA TYR A 241 -1.96 -15.91 10.00
C TYR A 241 -2.01 -16.58 11.36
N ALA A 242 -3.21 -16.68 11.94
CA ALA A 242 -3.41 -17.23 13.26
C ALA A 242 -3.88 -18.70 13.22
N PRO A 243 -3.53 -19.53 14.22
CA PRO A 243 -3.94 -20.94 14.29
C PRO A 243 -5.47 -21.17 14.33
N ASN A 244 -6.24 -20.14 14.72
CA ASN A 244 -7.70 -20.19 14.72
C ASN A 244 -8.32 -19.99 13.32
N GLY A 245 -7.50 -19.97 12.26
CA GLY A 245 -7.94 -19.78 10.88
C GLY A 245 -8.26 -18.32 10.52
N MET A 246 -7.89 -17.36 11.38
CA MET A 246 -8.07 -15.93 11.08
C MET A 246 -6.80 -15.33 10.47
N SER A 247 -6.98 -14.49 9.47
CA SER A 247 -5.91 -13.65 8.92
C SER A 247 -6.16 -12.17 9.18
N TYR A 248 -5.10 -11.41 9.38
CA TYR A 248 -5.15 -9.95 9.53
C TYR A 248 -4.15 -9.30 8.61
N GLU A 249 -4.59 -8.33 7.80
CA GLU A 249 -3.71 -7.51 6.97
C GLU A 249 -3.63 -6.11 7.56
N ILE A 250 -2.40 -5.65 7.81
CA ILE A 250 -2.10 -4.27 8.14
C ILE A 250 -1.33 -3.67 6.97
N SER A 251 -1.90 -2.67 6.32
CA SER A 251 -1.26 -1.98 5.19
C SER A 251 -1.03 -0.52 5.50
N VAL A 252 0.17 -0.03 5.26
CA VAL A 252 0.53 1.38 5.36
C VAL A 252 0.70 1.95 3.97
N SER A 253 0.27 3.19 3.77
CA SER A 253 0.41 3.90 2.51
C SER A 253 0.74 5.37 2.75
N ASN A 254 1.57 5.95 1.89
CA ASN A 254 2.00 7.36 1.97
C ASN A 254 0.92 8.38 1.54
N HIS A 255 -0.29 7.93 1.25
CA HIS A 255 -1.43 8.76 0.85
C HIS A 255 -2.60 8.56 1.79
N SER A 256 -3.45 9.58 1.93
CA SER A 256 -4.65 9.50 2.76
C SER A 256 -5.64 8.49 2.20
N ALA A 257 -6.44 7.88 3.08
CA ALA A 257 -7.50 6.98 2.62
C ALA A 257 -8.57 7.75 1.83
N GLU A 258 -8.81 9.01 2.18
CA GLU A 258 -9.72 9.91 1.48
C GLU A 258 -9.36 10.06 -0.01
N TYR A 259 -8.07 10.03 -0.35
CA TYR A 259 -7.61 10.05 -1.75
C TYR A 259 -8.17 8.86 -2.56
N LEU A 260 -8.26 7.68 -1.95
CA LEU A 260 -8.79 6.47 -2.59
C LEU A 260 -10.32 6.36 -2.52
N LEU A 261 -10.94 6.97 -1.51
CA LEU A 261 -12.37 6.83 -1.24
C LEU A 261 -13.21 7.96 -1.87
N GLY A 262 -12.60 9.07 -2.28
CA GLY A 262 -13.28 10.22 -2.88
C GLY A 262 -13.93 9.90 -4.25
N PRO A 263 -15.11 10.48 -4.55
CA PRO A 263 -15.84 10.25 -5.81
C PRO A 263 -15.17 10.88 -7.04
N GLU A 264 -14.27 11.84 -6.82
CA GLU A 264 -13.50 12.50 -7.87
C GLU A 264 -12.02 12.50 -7.46
N ILE A 265 -11.16 11.88 -8.28
CA ILE A 265 -9.73 12.20 -8.30
C ILE A 265 -9.64 13.60 -8.88
N ASN A 266 -10.02 14.61 -8.09
CA ASN A 266 -10.14 15.98 -8.56
C ASN A 266 -8.74 16.56 -8.77
N GLU A 267 -8.49 17.14 -9.95
CA GLU A 267 -7.23 17.78 -10.32
C GLU A 267 -6.83 18.90 -9.33
N THR A 268 -7.80 19.46 -8.59
CA THR A 268 -7.60 20.46 -7.53
C THR A 268 -7.04 19.92 -6.22
N ASN A 269 -7.09 18.60 -5.98
CA ASN A 269 -6.40 17.97 -4.83
C ASN A 269 -4.88 17.83 -5.06
N GLY A 270 -4.39 18.33 -6.20
CA GLY A 270 -3.00 18.47 -6.55
C GLY A 270 -2.31 17.15 -6.95
N PRO A 271 -1.14 17.21 -7.60
CA PRO A 271 -0.33 16.04 -7.98
C PRO A 271 0.24 15.22 -6.81
N SER A 272 -0.11 15.53 -5.56
CA SER A 272 0.67 15.27 -4.35
C SER A 272 -0.02 14.35 -3.33
N GLY A 273 -0.83 13.40 -3.79
CA GLY A 273 -1.54 12.48 -2.89
C GLY A 273 -0.59 11.62 -2.03
N GLY A 274 0.56 11.23 -2.58
CA GLY A 274 1.59 10.43 -1.90
C GLY A 274 2.76 11.27 -1.39
N ARG A 275 3.20 11.01 -0.15
CA ARG A 275 4.41 11.60 0.46
C ARG A 275 5.68 10.81 0.11
N PRO A 276 6.88 11.39 0.20
CA PRO A 276 8.11 10.65 -0.11
C PRO A 276 8.39 9.47 0.84
N GLU A 277 7.71 9.41 1.99
CA GLU A 277 7.92 8.40 3.02
C GLU A 277 6.58 7.83 3.51
N LEU A 278 6.64 6.62 4.09
CA LEU A 278 5.51 6.00 4.76
C LEU A 278 5.27 6.64 6.14
N PRO A 279 4.03 6.61 6.66
CA PRO A 279 3.72 7.11 7.99
C PRO A 279 4.36 6.30 9.13
N LEU A 280 4.83 5.08 8.85
CA LEU A 280 5.47 4.19 9.80
C LEU A 280 6.76 3.62 9.21
N THR A 281 7.75 3.39 10.07
CA THR A 281 8.92 2.56 9.74
C THR A 281 8.53 1.07 9.69
N GLU A 282 9.42 0.26 9.12
CA GLU A 282 9.24 -1.20 9.07
C GLU A 282 9.18 -1.81 10.49
N GLU A 283 10.06 -1.35 11.39
CA GLU A 283 10.05 -1.76 12.80
C GLU A 283 8.74 -1.39 13.52
N GLN A 284 8.22 -0.18 13.28
CA GLN A 284 6.94 0.25 13.87
C GLN A 284 5.76 -0.59 13.36
N LEU A 285 5.73 -0.87 12.06
CA LEU A 285 4.70 -1.74 11.47
C LEU A 285 4.79 -3.16 12.05
N ALA A 286 6.00 -3.71 12.21
CA ALA A 286 6.23 -5.00 12.85
C ALA A 286 5.74 -5.01 14.31
N GLY A 287 6.00 -3.95 15.07
CA GLY A 287 5.53 -3.79 16.45
C GLY A 287 4.00 -3.78 16.58
N ILE A 288 3.31 -3.05 15.69
CA ILE A 288 1.83 -3.09 15.63
C ILE A 288 1.34 -4.50 15.29
N GLY A 289 2.04 -5.17 14.37
CA GLY A 289 1.79 -6.56 14.02
C GLY A 289 1.77 -7.51 15.21
N LEU A 290 2.80 -7.42 16.05
CA LEU A 290 2.92 -8.21 17.27
C LEU A 290 1.77 -7.90 18.25
N ALA A 291 1.46 -6.62 18.45
CA ALA A 291 0.35 -6.22 19.33
C ALA A 291 -1.01 -6.77 18.85
N VAL A 292 -1.25 -6.78 17.54
CA VAL A 292 -2.45 -7.40 16.95
C VAL A 292 -2.43 -8.91 17.15
N ALA A 293 -1.30 -9.57 16.87
CA ALA A 293 -1.16 -11.01 17.04
C ALA A 293 -1.39 -11.45 18.50
N GLU A 294 -0.96 -10.68 19.50
CA GLU A 294 -1.15 -11.01 20.92
C GLU A 294 -2.60 -10.86 21.41
N SER A 295 -3.45 -10.14 20.67
CA SER A 295 -4.80 -9.76 21.10
C SER A 295 -5.94 -10.60 20.52
N ARG A 296 -5.60 -11.59 19.68
CA ARG A 296 -6.54 -12.47 18.96
C ARG A 296 -7.03 -13.65 19.79
#